data_AF-A0A826HTE7-F1
#
_entry.id   AF-A0A826HTE7-F1
#
_cell.length_a   1.000
_cell.length_b   1.000
_cell.length_c   1.000
_cell.angle_alpha   90.00
_cell.angle_beta   90.00
_cell.angle_gamma   90.00
#
_symmetry.space_group_name_H-M   'P 1'
#
loop_
_entity.id
_entity.type
_entity.pdbx_description
1 polymer ?
#
loop_
_entity_poly.entity_id
_entity_poly.type
_entity_poly.pdbx_seq_one_letter_code
_entity_poly.pdbx_strand_id
1 'polypeptide(L)'
;MKKLLILLASLAVLIVGCSATLNPKSQLKTTTATVQTQVQQEQDALKTIGSTVNAFPSAFEKAYQENPQTDLKKENGPVKKLLDRRAAAFKSLEAANSALVGANNTLTKLNNQPSEDTPQTQLNNVLTSLKLAKLDHKTLVSYYREMLTAEDTFFSATADSDTSQDDLESQISQLNQYYSSLNQQIDVMTANLTTVTSQTTKLAKAIKSMRD
;
A
#
# COMPACT_ATOMS: atom_id res chain seq x y z
N MET A 1 3.86 6.51 -41.19
CA MET A 1 3.36 7.36 -40.08
C MET A 1 3.57 6.57 -38.79
N LYS A 2 4.74 6.64 -38.15
CA LYS A 2 5.12 7.55 -37.04
C LYS A 2 4.12 7.55 -35.87
N LYS A 3 4.58 6.92 -34.78
CA LYS A 3 4.31 7.19 -33.35
C LYS A 3 3.06 6.56 -32.74
N LEU A 4 3.26 5.50 -31.94
CA LEU A 4 2.94 5.58 -30.51
C LEU A 4 3.86 4.62 -29.73
N LEU A 5 4.89 5.21 -29.14
CA LEU A 5 5.84 4.59 -28.22
C LEU A 5 5.37 4.88 -26.79
N ILE A 6 5.34 3.82 -25.97
CA ILE A 6 5.74 3.78 -24.55
C ILE A 6 4.82 4.47 -23.53
N LEU A 7 4.32 3.67 -22.57
CA LEU A 7 4.50 3.90 -21.12
C LEU A 7 4.01 2.67 -20.30
N LEU A 8 4.73 1.55 -20.46
CA LEU A 8 4.80 0.51 -19.44
C LEU A 8 6.03 0.80 -18.60
N ALA A 9 5.88 1.64 -17.58
CA ALA A 9 6.90 1.82 -16.55
C ALA A 9 6.92 0.56 -15.66
N SER A 10 7.50 -0.50 -16.22
CA SER A 10 7.98 -1.64 -15.47
C SER A 10 9.12 -1.15 -14.59
N LEU A 11 8.83 -0.99 -13.30
CA LEU A 11 9.81 -0.70 -12.27
C LEU A 11 10.67 -1.97 -12.06
N ALA A 12 11.54 -2.25 -13.02
CA ALA A 12 12.61 -3.23 -12.90
C ALA A 12 13.82 -2.52 -12.29
N VAL A 13 13.84 -2.39 -10.96
CA VAL A 13 15.09 -2.15 -10.22
C VAL A 13 15.56 -3.49 -9.69
N LEU A 14 16.01 -4.35 -10.60
CA LEU A 14 16.87 -5.48 -10.27
C LEU A 14 18.29 -4.94 -10.15
N ILE A 15 18.67 -4.48 -8.95
CA ILE A 15 20.07 -4.35 -8.58
C ILE A 15 20.41 -5.56 -7.73
N VAL A 16 20.75 -6.66 -8.39
CA VAL A 16 21.46 -7.78 -7.77
C VAL A 16 22.77 -7.94 -8.54
N GLY A 17 23.89 -7.67 -7.85
CA GLY A 17 25.21 -8.15 -8.22
C GLY A 17 26.13 -7.19 -8.98
N CYS A 18 26.69 -6.20 -8.27
CA CYS A 18 28.12 -5.86 -8.43
C CYS A 18 28.57 -5.08 -7.19
N SER A 19 29.31 -5.77 -6.31
CA SER A 19 29.83 -5.28 -5.04
C SER A 19 31.00 -4.31 -5.24
N ALA A 20 30.72 -3.12 -5.75
CA ALA A 20 31.44 -1.97 -5.25
C ALA A 20 30.84 -1.69 -3.87
N THR A 21 31.61 -1.90 -2.80
CA THR A 21 31.21 -1.42 -1.47
C THR A 21 31.09 0.10 -1.56
N LEU A 22 29.88 0.58 -1.86
CA LEU A 22 29.55 2.01 -1.86
C LEU A 22 29.95 2.57 -0.50
N ASN A 23 30.52 3.78 -0.46
CA ASN A 23 30.84 4.42 0.81
C ASN A 23 29.56 4.56 1.67
N PRO A 24 29.66 4.56 3.01
CA PRO A 24 28.49 4.60 3.90
C PRO A 24 27.53 5.76 3.61
N LYS A 25 28.05 6.94 3.24
CA LYS A 25 27.26 8.12 2.87
C LYS A 25 26.39 7.88 1.64
N SER A 26 26.95 7.28 0.59
CA SER A 26 26.24 6.96 -0.66
C SER A 26 25.17 5.89 -0.43
N GLN A 27 25.48 4.88 0.40
CA GLN A 27 24.50 3.87 0.81
C GLN A 27 23.35 4.49 1.62
N LEU A 28 23.66 5.35 2.60
CA LEU A 28 22.65 6.07 3.38
C LEU A 28 21.78 6.94 2.48
N LYS A 29 22.37 7.70 1.56
CA LYS A 29 21.65 8.56 0.61
C LYS A 29 20.71 7.76 -0.27
N THR A 30 21.22 6.71 -0.91
CA THR A 30 20.44 5.87 -1.83
C THR A 30 19.30 5.16 -1.09
N THR A 31 19.61 4.56 0.05
CA THR A 31 18.62 3.82 0.85
C THR A 31 17.56 4.75 1.42
N THR A 32 17.93 5.96 1.87
CA THR A 32 16.96 6.96 2.34
C THR A 32 16.01 7.40 1.23
N ALA A 33 16.54 7.59 0.01
CA ALA A 33 15.71 7.90 -1.15
C ALA A 33 14.76 6.74 -1.50
N THR A 34 15.23 5.50 -1.43
CA THR A 34 14.37 4.31 -1.56
C THR A 34 13.24 4.34 -0.54
N VAL A 35 13.51 4.59 0.74
CA VAL A 35 12.45 4.68 1.76
C VAL A 35 11.42 5.74 1.37
N GLN A 36 11.85 6.94 0.98
CA GLN A 36 10.92 8.01 0.58
C GLN A 36 10.03 7.61 -0.60
N THR A 37 10.60 7.00 -1.65
CA THR A 37 9.84 6.53 -2.80
C THR A 37 8.83 5.45 -2.41
N GLN A 38 9.24 4.46 -1.62
CA GLN A 38 8.38 3.33 -1.27
C GLN A 38 7.27 3.74 -0.29
N VAL A 39 7.56 4.65 0.66
CA VAL A 39 6.52 5.23 1.54
C VAL A 39 5.45 5.96 0.72
N GLN A 40 5.84 6.76 -0.29
CA GLN A 40 4.87 7.42 -1.16
C GLN A 40 4.02 6.41 -1.94
N GLN A 41 4.63 5.33 -2.44
CA GLN A 41 3.92 4.26 -3.14
C GLN A 41 2.90 3.55 -2.24
N GLU A 42 3.24 3.30 -0.97
CA GLU A 42 2.27 2.78 0.00
C GLU A 42 1.11 3.76 0.23
N GLN A 43 1.40 5.05 0.42
CA GLN A 43 0.35 6.07 0.62
C GLN A 43 -0.61 6.17 -0.58
N ASP A 44 -0.09 6.12 -1.80
CA ASP A 44 -0.91 6.15 -3.03
C ASP A 44 -1.76 4.88 -3.19
N ALA A 45 -1.20 3.71 -2.83
CA ALA A 45 -1.91 2.45 -2.82
C ALA A 45 -3.04 2.44 -1.78
N LEU A 46 -2.76 2.89 -0.55
CA LEU A 46 -3.73 3.02 0.53
C LEU A 46 -4.90 3.93 0.14
N LYS A 47 -4.59 5.10 -0.45
CA LYS A 47 -5.61 6.01 -0.98
C LYS A 47 -6.50 5.33 -2.03
N THR A 48 -5.89 4.55 -2.92
CA THR A 48 -6.64 3.81 -3.94
C THR A 48 -7.55 2.76 -3.29
N ILE A 49 -7.03 1.96 -2.35
CA ILE A 49 -7.82 0.95 -1.62
C ILE A 49 -9.00 1.61 -0.91
N GLY A 50 -8.76 2.66 -0.12
CA GLY A 50 -9.80 3.42 0.58
C GLY A 50 -10.87 3.97 -0.37
N SER A 51 -10.45 4.57 -1.49
CA SER A 51 -11.41 5.08 -2.49
C SER A 51 -12.27 3.99 -3.12
N THR A 52 -11.70 2.80 -3.36
CA THR A 52 -12.43 1.69 -3.98
C THR A 52 -13.45 1.05 -3.04
N VAL A 53 -13.12 0.90 -1.75
CA VAL A 53 -14.10 0.37 -0.77
C VAL A 53 -15.23 1.37 -0.52
N ASN A 54 -14.94 2.68 -0.50
CA ASN A 54 -15.96 3.71 -0.33
C ASN A 54 -16.91 3.83 -1.52
N ALA A 55 -16.42 3.54 -2.73
CA ALA A 55 -17.23 3.58 -3.95
C ALA A 55 -18.01 2.28 -4.21
N PHE A 56 -17.67 1.19 -3.51
CA PHE A 56 -18.23 -0.13 -3.79
C PHE A 56 -19.75 -0.21 -3.58
N PRO A 57 -20.32 0.20 -2.42
CA PRO A 57 -21.75 -0.03 -2.13
C PRO A 57 -22.66 0.55 -3.20
N SER A 58 -22.47 1.83 -3.54
CA SER A 58 -23.29 2.51 -4.55
C SER A 58 -23.07 1.97 -5.96
N ALA A 59 -21.84 1.57 -6.31
CA ALA A 59 -21.57 0.94 -7.60
C ALA A 59 -22.23 -0.44 -7.71
N PHE A 60 -22.25 -1.20 -6.61
CA PHE A 60 -22.92 -2.50 -6.55
C PHE A 60 -24.43 -2.36 -6.64
N GLU A 61 -25.05 -1.55 -5.77
CA GLU A 61 -26.51 -1.33 -5.74
C GLU A 61 -27.04 -0.95 -7.12
N LYS A 62 -26.37 0.02 -7.77
CA LYS A 62 -26.76 0.45 -9.10
C LYS A 62 -26.68 -0.68 -10.13
N ALA A 63 -25.57 -1.42 -10.15
CA ALA A 63 -25.39 -2.50 -11.10
C ALA A 63 -26.36 -3.67 -10.86
N TYR A 64 -26.66 -3.96 -9.59
CA TYR A 64 -27.61 -5.00 -9.19
C TYR A 64 -29.05 -4.64 -9.55
N GLN A 65 -29.46 -3.38 -9.37
CA GLN A 65 -30.78 -2.90 -9.81
C GLN A 65 -30.95 -2.96 -11.33
N GLU A 66 -29.89 -2.70 -12.09
CA GLU A 66 -29.91 -2.77 -13.56
C GLU A 66 -29.95 -4.23 -14.04
N ASN A 67 -29.17 -5.14 -13.45
CA ASN A 67 -29.08 -6.55 -13.86
C ASN A 67 -28.86 -7.49 -12.65
N PRO A 68 -29.92 -7.87 -11.91
CA PRO A 68 -29.79 -8.65 -10.67
C PRO A 68 -29.35 -10.10 -10.89
N GLN A 69 -29.48 -10.61 -12.12
CA GLN A 69 -29.09 -11.98 -12.49
C GLN A 69 -27.61 -12.10 -12.88
N THR A 70 -26.90 -10.98 -12.97
CA THR A 70 -25.53 -10.97 -13.46
C THR A 70 -24.54 -11.21 -12.33
N ASP A 71 -23.54 -12.04 -12.58
CA ASP A 71 -22.36 -12.15 -11.72
C ASP A 71 -21.53 -10.86 -11.82
N LEU A 72 -21.90 -9.85 -11.02
CA LEU A 72 -21.28 -8.52 -11.00
C LEU A 72 -19.80 -8.54 -10.60
N LYS A 73 -19.32 -9.63 -9.99
CA LYS A 73 -17.91 -9.85 -9.69
C LYS A 73 -17.10 -10.16 -10.95
N LYS A 74 -17.71 -10.87 -11.91
CA LYS A 74 -17.06 -11.31 -13.16
C LYS A 74 -17.39 -10.45 -14.38
N GLU A 75 -18.56 -9.81 -14.38
CA GLU A 75 -18.95 -8.92 -15.47
C GLU A 75 -17.98 -7.75 -15.60
N ASN A 76 -17.64 -7.38 -16.84
CA ASN A 76 -16.81 -6.20 -17.12
C ASN A 76 -17.59 -4.88 -16.90
N GLY A 77 -18.04 -4.66 -15.66
CA GLY A 77 -18.80 -3.50 -15.22
C GLY A 77 -18.08 -2.64 -14.16
N PRO A 78 -18.77 -1.65 -13.59
CA PRO A 78 -18.22 -0.78 -12.54
C PRO A 78 -17.72 -1.53 -11.31
N VAL A 79 -18.46 -2.55 -10.86
CA VAL A 79 -18.11 -3.37 -9.68
C VAL A 79 -16.76 -4.06 -9.89
N LYS A 80 -16.63 -4.87 -10.95
CA LYS A 80 -15.36 -5.53 -11.26
C LYS A 80 -14.19 -4.55 -11.44
N LYS A 81 -14.40 -3.38 -12.05
CA LYS A 81 -13.35 -2.35 -12.19
C LYS A 81 -12.87 -1.85 -10.81
N LEU A 82 -13.75 -1.69 -9.83
CA LEU A 82 -13.35 -1.33 -8.47
C LEU A 82 -12.55 -2.45 -7.81
N LEU A 83 -13.01 -3.70 -7.93
CA LEU A 83 -12.31 -4.88 -7.39
C LEU A 83 -10.89 -5.02 -7.99
N ASP A 84 -10.77 -4.94 -9.32
CA ASP A 84 -9.49 -5.05 -10.03
C ASP A 84 -8.52 -3.93 -9.63
N ARG A 85 -9.01 -2.68 -9.54
CA ARG A 85 -8.22 -1.52 -9.09
C ARG A 85 -7.73 -1.71 -7.67
N ARG A 86 -8.59 -2.17 -6.76
CA ARG A 86 -8.23 -2.42 -5.36
C ARG A 86 -7.19 -3.54 -5.24
N ALA A 87 -7.36 -4.63 -6.00
CA ALA A 87 -6.42 -5.74 -6.01
C ALA A 87 -5.04 -5.32 -6.56
N ALA A 88 -5.01 -4.49 -7.62
CA ALA A 88 -3.77 -3.93 -8.15
C ALA A 88 -3.08 -3.00 -7.14
N ALA A 89 -3.85 -2.14 -6.46
CA ALA A 89 -3.33 -1.27 -5.40
C ALA A 89 -2.76 -2.08 -4.23
N PHE A 90 -3.43 -3.15 -3.81
CA PHE A 90 -2.93 -4.04 -2.76
C PHE A 90 -1.62 -4.75 -3.16
N LYS A 91 -1.50 -5.21 -4.41
CA LYS A 91 -0.22 -5.73 -4.92
C LYS A 91 0.89 -4.69 -4.90
N SER A 92 0.59 -3.44 -5.24
CA SER A 92 1.54 -2.33 -5.15
C SER A 92 1.97 -2.04 -3.71
N LEU A 93 1.02 -2.10 -2.76
CA LEU A 93 1.28 -1.94 -1.33
C LEU A 93 2.24 -3.01 -0.82
N GLU A 94 1.98 -4.29 -1.12
CA GLU A 94 2.84 -5.42 -0.71
C GLU A 94 4.26 -5.30 -1.30
N ALA A 95 4.37 -4.95 -2.59
CA ALA A 95 5.65 -4.76 -3.26
C ALA A 95 6.46 -3.62 -2.61
N ALA A 96 5.81 -2.49 -2.32
CA ALA A 96 6.45 -1.36 -1.66
C ALA A 96 6.90 -1.70 -0.23
N ASN A 97 6.07 -2.39 0.56
CA ASN A 97 6.46 -2.85 1.89
C ASN A 97 7.66 -3.80 1.85
N SER A 98 7.70 -4.73 0.89
CA SER A 98 8.84 -5.62 0.71
C SER A 98 10.13 -4.84 0.44
N ALA A 99 10.07 -3.80 -0.39
CA ALA A 99 11.20 -2.91 -0.63
C ALA A 99 11.59 -2.10 0.63
N LEU A 100 10.62 -1.64 1.43
CA LEU A 100 10.86 -0.99 2.72
C LEU A 100 11.55 -1.92 3.73
N VAL A 101 11.19 -3.20 3.77
CA VAL A 101 11.88 -4.20 4.61
C VAL A 101 13.35 -4.33 4.19
N GLY A 102 13.62 -4.38 2.88
CA GLY A 102 14.99 -4.39 2.35
C GLY A 102 15.77 -3.14 2.75
N ALA A 103 15.18 -1.95 2.57
CA ALA A 103 15.80 -0.68 2.94
C ALA A 103 16.05 -0.58 4.46
N ASN A 104 15.10 -1.00 5.29
CA ASN A 104 15.24 -1.03 6.74
C ASN A 104 16.41 -1.91 7.19
N ASN A 105 16.62 -3.07 6.55
CA ASN A 105 17.75 -3.95 6.85
C ASN A 105 19.09 -3.28 6.51
N THR A 106 19.18 -2.60 5.37
CA THR A 106 20.38 -1.84 4.99
C THR A 106 20.65 -0.68 5.96
N LEU A 107 19.64 0.10 6.30
CA LEU A 107 19.76 1.18 7.30
C LEU A 107 20.18 0.65 8.68
N THR A 108 19.67 -0.51 9.10
CA THR A 108 20.05 -1.15 10.37
C THR A 108 21.53 -1.54 10.36
N LYS A 109 22.03 -2.11 9.25
CA LYS A 109 23.45 -2.45 9.12
C LYS A 109 24.33 -1.21 9.22
N LEU A 110 23.96 -0.14 8.50
CA LEU A 110 24.68 1.15 8.55
C LEU A 110 24.67 1.76 9.96
N ASN A 111 23.56 1.63 10.68
CA ASN A 111 23.44 2.11 12.05
C ASN A 111 24.33 1.35 13.05
N ASN A 112 24.52 0.05 12.81
CA ASN A 112 25.36 -0.82 13.64
C ASN A 112 26.86 -0.71 13.30
N GLN A 113 27.21 -0.03 12.20
CA GLN A 113 28.59 0.19 11.75
C GLN A 113 28.79 1.68 11.41
N PRO A 114 28.62 2.58 12.38
CA PRO A 114 28.65 4.02 12.13
C PRO A 114 30.05 4.50 11.73
N SER A 115 30.10 5.37 10.72
CA SER A 115 31.24 6.28 10.54
C SER A 115 31.20 7.40 11.58
N GLU A 116 32.32 8.13 11.75
CA GLU A 116 32.46 9.25 12.69
C GLU A 116 31.36 10.32 12.54
N ASP A 117 30.85 10.51 11.32
CA ASP A 117 29.86 11.51 10.96
C ASP A 117 28.48 10.94 10.62
N THR A 118 28.25 9.66 10.88
CA THR A 118 26.93 9.05 10.66
C THR A 118 25.87 9.76 11.52
N PRO A 119 24.76 10.25 10.94
CA PRO A 119 23.69 10.94 11.67
C PRO A 119 22.82 9.95 12.46
N GLN A 120 23.39 9.33 13.49
CA GLN A 120 22.80 8.20 14.21
C GLN A 120 21.42 8.54 14.81
N THR A 121 21.23 9.73 15.36
CA THR A 121 19.92 10.13 15.93
C THR A 121 18.82 10.09 14.86
N GLN A 122 19.07 10.68 13.69
CA GLN A 122 18.10 10.71 12.60
C GLN A 122 17.90 9.32 12.00
N LEU A 123 18.97 8.52 11.90
CA LEU A 123 18.90 7.15 11.41
C LEU A 123 18.05 6.26 12.35
N ASN A 124 18.27 6.33 13.66
CA ASN A 124 17.49 5.62 14.67
C ASN A 124 16.01 6.02 14.66
N ASN A 125 15.71 7.31 14.45
CA ASN A 125 14.33 7.78 14.33
C ASN A 125 13.63 7.16 13.11
N VAL A 126 14.31 7.11 11.95
CA VAL A 126 13.79 6.45 10.75
C VAL A 126 13.55 4.96 11.00
N LEU A 127 14.52 4.25 11.59
CA LEU A 127 14.39 2.82 11.91
C LEU A 127 13.22 2.55 12.86
N THR A 128 13.01 3.41 13.85
CA THR A 128 11.89 3.29 14.79
C THR A 128 10.55 3.50 14.08
N SER A 129 10.43 4.54 13.25
CA SER A 129 9.21 4.79 12.48
C SER A 129 8.91 3.68 11.48
N LEU A 130 9.93 3.12 10.79
CA LEU A 130 9.77 1.98 9.89
C LEU A 130 9.33 0.71 10.63
N LYS A 131 9.81 0.50 11.86
CA LYS A 131 9.36 -0.62 12.69
C LYS A 131 7.87 -0.52 13.02
N LEU A 132 7.38 0.67 13.36
CA LEU A 132 5.96 0.91 13.62
C LEU A 132 5.13 0.71 12.35
N ALA A 133 5.50 1.34 11.24
CA ALA A 133 4.81 1.17 9.95
C ALA A 133 4.74 -0.31 9.52
N LYS A 134 5.80 -1.10 9.76
CA LYS A 134 5.79 -2.54 9.50
C LYS A 134 4.78 -3.32 10.36
N LEU A 135 4.56 -2.90 11.61
CA LEU A 135 3.56 -3.52 12.48
C LEU A 135 2.15 -3.18 12.00
N ASP A 136 1.88 -1.92 11.68
CA ASP A 136 0.59 -1.49 11.18
C ASP A 136 0.25 -2.10 9.82
N HIS A 137 1.25 -2.25 8.94
CA HIS A 137 1.09 -2.95 7.68
C HIS A 137 0.58 -4.39 7.89
N LYS A 138 1.11 -5.12 8.87
CA LYS A 138 0.63 -6.49 9.17
C LYS A 138 -0.83 -6.48 9.61
N THR A 139 -1.20 -5.54 10.47
CA THR A 139 -2.59 -5.37 10.93
C THR A 139 -3.49 -5.06 9.74
N LEU A 140 -3.14 -4.06 8.93
CA LEU A 140 -3.86 -3.67 7.72
C LEU A 140 -4.07 -4.85 6.76
N VAL A 141 -3.03 -5.66 6.50
CA VAL A 141 -3.12 -6.84 5.63
C VAL A 141 -4.11 -7.87 6.19
N SER A 142 -4.16 -8.04 7.52
CA SER A 142 -5.14 -8.90 8.15
C SER A 142 -6.56 -8.41 7.89
N TYR A 143 -6.84 -7.13 8.14
CA TYR A 143 -8.16 -6.52 7.89
C TYR A 143 -8.54 -6.56 6.41
N TYR A 144 -7.59 -6.38 5.50
CA TYR A 144 -7.83 -6.51 4.07
C TYR A 144 -8.26 -7.92 3.68
N ARG A 145 -7.64 -8.96 4.25
CA ARG A 145 -8.00 -10.37 3.98
C ARG A 145 -9.36 -10.76 4.57
N GLU A 146 -9.67 -10.28 5.77
CA GLU A 146 -11.01 -10.45 6.35
C GLU A 146 -12.07 -9.77 5.48
N MET A 147 -11.79 -8.56 4.99
CA MET A 147 -12.66 -7.86 4.04
C MET A 147 -12.87 -8.65 2.75
N LEU A 148 -11.82 -9.24 2.16
CA LEU A 148 -11.98 -10.10 0.98
C LEU A 148 -12.87 -11.33 1.26
N THR A 149 -12.76 -11.92 2.44
CA THR A 149 -13.60 -13.06 2.86
C THR A 149 -15.06 -12.64 3.01
N ALA A 150 -15.30 -11.45 3.57
CA ALA A 150 -16.63 -10.86 3.66
C ALA A 150 -17.20 -10.53 2.26
N GLU A 151 -16.39 -10.01 1.34
CA GLU A 151 -16.82 -9.79 -0.04
C GLU A 151 -17.19 -11.08 -0.76
N ASP A 152 -16.40 -12.15 -0.60
CA ASP A 152 -16.72 -13.45 -1.19
C ASP A 152 -18.05 -14.00 -0.66
N THR A 153 -18.32 -13.82 0.64
CA THR A 153 -19.61 -14.17 1.26
C THR A 153 -20.74 -13.31 0.69
N PHE A 154 -20.53 -12.00 0.59
CA PHE A 154 -21.49 -11.05 0.03
C PHE A 154 -21.87 -11.39 -1.43
N PHE A 155 -20.89 -11.64 -2.29
CA PHE A 155 -21.14 -12.03 -3.68
C PHE A 155 -21.81 -13.39 -3.80
N SER A 156 -21.55 -14.31 -2.87
CA SER A 156 -22.23 -15.61 -2.86
C SER A 156 -23.69 -15.47 -2.44
N ALA A 157 -23.97 -14.61 -1.45
CA ALA A 157 -25.33 -14.34 -0.97
C ALA A 157 -26.19 -13.56 -1.98
N THR A 158 -25.57 -12.77 -2.86
CA THR A 158 -26.26 -11.92 -3.84
C THR A 158 -26.22 -12.49 -5.27
N ALA A 159 -25.67 -13.70 -5.45
CA ALA A 159 -25.62 -14.35 -6.77
C ALA A 159 -27.00 -14.86 -7.23
N ASP A 160 -27.92 -15.08 -6.29
CA ASP A 160 -29.26 -15.58 -6.58
C ASP A 160 -30.25 -14.41 -6.76
N SER A 161 -30.73 -14.30 -8.00
CA SER A 161 -32.00 -13.76 -8.51
C SER A 161 -33.05 -13.19 -7.54
N ASP A 162 -33.24 -13.84 -6.41
CA ASP A 162 -34.40 -13.69 -5.53
C ASP A 162 -34.03 -13.02 -4.19
N THR A 163 -32.83 -12.46 -4.06
CA THR A 163 -32.46 -11.67 -2.88
C THR A 163 -33.37 -10.46 -2.79
N SER A 164 -34.14 -10.35 -1.71
CA SER A 164 -35.02 -9.21 -1.48
C SER A 164 -34.21 -7.92 -1.29
N GLN A 165 -34.82 -6.75 -1.51
CA GLN A 165 -34.13 -5.48 -1.29
C GLN A 165 -33.68 -5.32 0.18
N ASP A 166 -34.51 -5.72 1.13
CA ASP A 166 -34.18 -5.66 2.57
C ASP A 166 -32.98 -6.57 2.91
N ASP A 167 -32.93 -7.77 2.32
CA ASP A 167 -31.79 -8.68 2.50
C ASP A 167 -30.53 -8.09 1.87
N LEU A 168 -30.63 -7.50 0.68
CA LEU A 168 -29.51 -6.84 0.01
C LEU A 168 -28.95 -5.69 0.86
N GLU A 169 -29.80 -4.82 1.39
CA GLU A 169 -29.40 -3.71 2.26
C GLU A 169 -28.72 -4.22 3.53
N SER A 170 -29.20 -5.32 4.11
CA SER A 170 -28.57 -6.00 5.25
C SER A 170 -27.18 -6.53 4.90
N GLN A 171 -27.03 -7.20 3.75
CA GLN A 171 -25.74 -7.71 3.28
C GLN A 171 -24.73 -6.58 3.02
N ILE A 172 -25.17 -5.49 2.39
CA ILE A 172 -24.35 -4.29 2.15
C ILE A 172 -23.92 -3.66 3.48
N SER A 173 -24.84 -3.54 4.44
CA SER A 173 -24.55 -3.00 5.78
C SER A 173 -23.50 -3.82 6.53
N GLN A 174 -23.58 -5.16 6.45
CA GLN A 174 -22.58 -6.05 7.02
C GLN A 174 -21.21 -5.85 6.36
N LEU A 175 -21.15 -5.83 5.03
CA LEU A 175 -19.90 -5.58 4.31
C LEU A 175 -19.29 -4.21 4.63
N ASN A 176 -20.14 -3.18 4.80
CA ASN A 176 -19.71 -1.84 5.17
C ASN A 176 -18.99 -1.78 6.53
N GLN A 177 -19.28 -2.69 7.46
CA GLN A 177 -18.55 -2.75 8.73
C GLN A 177 -17.09 -3.17 8.52
N TYR A 178 -16.83 -4.09 7.59
CA TYR A 178 -15.47 -4.49 7.20
C TYR A 178 -14.76 -3.36 6.46
N TYR A 179 -15.44 -2.66 5.55
CA TYR A 179 -14.88 -1.49 4.87
C TYR A 179 -14.53 -0.36 5.84
N SER A 180 -15.41 -0.05 6.80
CA SER A 180 -15.16 0.94 7.85
C SER A 180 -13.93 0.57 8.68
N SER A 181 -13.84 -0.69 9.12
CA SER A 181 -12.70 -1.19 9.88
C SER A 181 -11.39 -1.11 9.09
N LEU A 182 -11.42 -1.49 7.79
CA LEU A 182 -10.26 -1.37 6.91
C LEU A 182 -9.84 0.09 6.72
N ASN A 183 -10.79 1.02 6.52
CA ASN A 183 -10.49 2.44 6.39
C ASN A 183 -9.84 3.02 7.65
N GLN A 184 -10.27 2.62 8.85
CA GLN A 184 -9.61 3.02 10.09
C GLN A 184 -8.15 2.55 10.13
N GLN A 185 -7.86 1.33 9.67
CA GLN A 185 -6.49 0.84 9.57
C GLN A 185 -5.69 1.57 8.49
N ILE A 186 -6.32 1.95 7.38
CA ILE A 186 -5.71 2.80 6.35
C ILE A 186 -5.31 4.15 6.93
N ASP A 187 -6.16 4.78 7.74
CA ASP A 187 -5.87 6.07 8.38
C ASP A 187 -4.69 5.96 9.36
N VAL A 188 -4.68 4.92 10.20
CA VAL A 188 -3.57 4.62 11.12
C VAL A 188 -2.26 4.44 10.35
N MET A 189 -2.25 3.59 9.33
CA MET A 189 -1.06 3.34 8.51
C MET A 189 -0.59 4.63 7.80
N THR A 190 -1.52 5.43 7.25
CA THR A 190 -1.21 6.69 6.56
C THR A 190 -0.56 7.71 7.51
N ALA A 191 -1.04 7.80 8.76
CA ALA A 191 -0.45 8.66 9.77
C ALA A 191 0.99 8.24 10.12
N ASN A 192 1.23 6.93 10.27
CA ASN A 192 2.57 6.42 10.58
C ASN A 192 3.53 6.54 9.39
N LEU A 193 3.06 6.34 8.16
CA LEU A 193 3.83 6.63 6.95
C LEU A 193 4.19 8.12 6.82
N THR A 194 3.28 9.02 7.19
CA THR A 194 3.58 10.46 7.24
C THR A 194 4.71 10.76 8.24
N THR A 195 4.74 10.05 9.37
CA THR A 195 5.85 10.13 10.33
C THR A 195 7.15 9.62 9.70
N VAL A 196 7.14 8.48 9.00
CA VAL A 196 8.32 7.98 8.26
C VAL A 196 8.82 9.02 7.25
N THR A 197 7.93 9.65 6.47
CA THR A 197 8.28 10.73 5.52
C THR A 197 8.96 11.91 6.22
N SER A 198 8.44 12.33 7.37
CA SER A 198 9.05 13.40 8.16
C SER A 198 10.45 13.04 8.65
N GLN A 199 10.62 11.85 9.23
CA GLN A 199 11.93 11.41 9.74
C GLN A 199 12.95 11.17 8.63
N THR A 200 12.54 10.57 7.51
CA THR A 200 13.42 10.35 6.36
C THR A 200 13.86 11.65 5.71
N THR A 201 13.00 12.67 5.68
CA THR A 201 13.37 14.03 5.25
C THR A 201 14.44 14.65 6.16
N LYS A 202 14.35 14.45 7.48
CA LYS A 202 15.38 14.90 8.43
C LYS A 202 16.69 14.16 8.24
N LEU A 203 16.64 12.84 8.04
CA LEU A 203 17.82 12.02 7.74
C LEU A 203 18.48 12.47 6.43
N ALA A 204 17.71 12.66 5.36
CA ALA A 204 18.21 13.13 4.07
C ALA A 204 18.92 14.50 4.17
N LYS A 205 18.42 15.41 5.03
CA LYS A 205 19.10 16.68 5.33
C LYS A 205 20.42 16.45 6.07
N ALA A 206 20.43 15.61 7.10
CA ALA A 206 21.63 15.32 7.89
C ALA A 206 22.73 14.64 7.06
N ILE A 207 22.38 13.74 6.13
CA ILE A 207 23.33 13.08 5.22
C ILE A 207 24.09 14.10 4.35
N LYS A 208 23.48 15.23 3.99
CA LYS A 208 24.17 16.29 3.21
C LYS A 208 25.33 16.94 3.96
N SER A 209 25.30 16.89 5.30
CA SER A 209 26.35 17.44 6.16
C SER A 209 27.46 16.44 6.46
N MET A 210 27.33 15.18 6.04
CA MET A 210 28.40 14.19 6.15
C MET A 210 29.57 14.54 5.23
N ARG A 211 30.78 14.17 5.63
CA ARG A 211 32.00 14.20 4.79
C ARG A 211 31.95 13.04 3.78
N ASP A 212 32.66 13.20 2.66
CA ASP A 212 32.73 12.16 1.61
C ASP A 212 33.68 11.01 1.98
#